data_AF-A0A7X8M3R9-F1
#
_entry.id   AF-A0A7X8M3R9-F1
#
_cell.length_a   1.000
_cell.length_b   1.000
_cell.length_c   1.000
_cell.angle_alpha   90.00
_cell.angle_beta   90.00
_cell.angle_gamma   90.00
#
_symmetry.space_group_name_H-M   'P 1'
#
loop_
_entity.id
_entity.type
_entity.pdbx_description
1 polymer ?
#
loop_
_entity_poly.entity_id
_entity_poly.type
_entity_poly.pdbx_seq_one_letter_code
_entity_poly.pdbx_strand_id
1 'polypeptide(L)'
;MQGLEREITQYFGIDVKSIFPYKDAFIAVTAADRKLVRRVLFSPERLKFVHGAKEHLASNGFTGIDRYIVSLSGEPGFCHNDCLYAMTDYKECRESCFDDDEDVKKAAEALADLHRASA
;
A
#
# COMPACT_ATOMS: atom_id res chain seq x y z
N MET A 1 13.32 11.65 -11.95
CA MET A 1 12.07 11.39 -11.22
C MET A 1 11.37 12.72 -10.98
N GLN A 2 11.00 13.41 -12.06
CA GLN A 2 10.25 14.66 -11.99
C GLN A 2 8.79 14.33 -12.30
N GLY A 3 7.85 14.89 -11.55
CA GLY A 3 6.43 14.81 -11.89
C GLY A 3 5.66 13.63 -11.28
N LEU A 4 6.27 12.79 -10.43
CA LEU A 4 5.52 11.77 -9.69
C LEU A 4 4.49 12.42 -8.75
N GLU A 5 4.87 13.54 -8.13
CA GLU A 5 3.95 14.39 -7.36
C GLU A 5 2.76 14.87 -8.19
N ARG A 6 2.98 15.23 -9.46
CA ARG A 6 1.91 15.71 -10.35
C ARG A 6 0.91 14.60 -10.70
N GLU A 7 1.41 13.40 -10.99
CA GLU A 7 0.55 12.23 -11.25
C GLU A 7 -0.30 11.91 -10.02
N ILE A 8 0.28 11.94 -8.81
CA ILE A 8 -0.47 11.71 -7.57
C ILE A 8 -1.59 12.74 -7.42
N THR A 9 -1.32 14.02 -7.66
CA THR A 9 -2.34 15.06 -7.61
C THR A 9 -3.42 14.86 -8.68
N GLN A 10 -3.04 14.48 -9.90
CA GLN A 10 -3.99 14.28 -11.00
C GLN A 10 -4.88 13.04 -10.81
N TYR A 11 -4.31 11.90 -10.42
CA TYR A 11 -5.05 10.65 -10.28
C TYR A 11 -5.81 10.55 -8.96
N PHE A 12 -5.33 11.15 -7.87
CA PHE A 12 -5.91 10.96 -6.53
C PHE A 12 -6.48 12.24 -5.91
N GLY A 13 -6.24 13.41 -6.51
CA GLY A 13 -6.61 14.69 -5.90
C GLY A 13 -5.82 15.01 -4.63
N ILE A 14 -4.67 14.36 -4.42
CA ILE A 14 -3.83 14.53 -3.23
C ILE A 14 -2.74 15.55 -3.54
N ASP A 15 -2.70 16.63 -2.74
CA ASP A 15 -1.65 17.64 -2.82
C ASP A 15 -0.37 17.15 -2.10
N VAL A 16 0.69 16.93 -2.89
CA VAL A 16 1.98 16.41 -2.41
C VAL A 16 2.95 17.58 -2.21
N LYS A 17 3.31 17.84 -0.95
CA LYS A 17 4.25 18.91 -0.58
C LYS A 17 5.70 18.52 -0.85
N SER A 18 6.03 17.26 -0.61
CA SER A 18 7.34 16.71 -0.92
C SER A 18 7.26 15.19 -1.11
N ILE A 19 8.18 14.66 -1.90
CA ILE A 19 8.32 13.22 -2.11
C ILE A 19 9.79 12.86 -2.09
N PHE A 20 10.15 11.80 -1.37
CA PHE A 20 11.54 11.37 -1.22
C PHE A 20 11.65 9.85 -1.16
N PRO A 21 12.79 9.28 -1.60
CA PRO A 21 13.01 7.83 -1.57
C PRO A 21 13.08 7.31 -0.13
N TYR A 22 12.49 6.14 0.10
CA TYR A 22 12.48 5.41 1.36
C TYR A 22 12.53 3.91 1.10
N LYS A 23 13.66 3.27 1.42
CA LYS A 23 13.94 1.87 1.06
C LYS A 23 13.70 1.64 -0.45
N ASP A 24 12.83 0.69 -0.80
CA ASP A 24 12.41 0.33 -2.15
C ASP A 24 11.16 1.08 -2.63
N ALA A 25 10.76 2.15 -1.93
CA ALA A 25 9.56 2.93 -2.19
C ALA A 25 9.83 4.45 -2.07
N PHE A 26 8.77 5.26 -2.12
CA PHE A 26 8.80 6.68 -1.85
C PHE A 26 7.81 7.02 -0.74
N ILE A 27 8.15 8.03 0.06
CA ILE A 27 7.21 8.67 0.97
C ILE A 27 6.75 9.98 0.33
N ALA A 28 5.45 10.10 0.11
CA ALA A 28 4.80 11.35 -0.28
C ALA A 28 4.23 12.02 0.97
N VAL A 29 4.67 13.25 1.25
CA VAL A 29 4.20 14.05 2.39
C VAL A 29 3.08 14.96 1.92
N THR A 30 1.92 14.85 2.56
CA THR A 30 0.76 15.71 2.31
C THR A 30 0.61 16.75 3.44
N ALA A 31 -0.42 17.58 3.39
CA ALA A 31 -0.75 18.45 4.51
C ALA A 31 -1.24 17.69 5.75
N ALA A 32 -1.89 16.54 5.56
CA ALA A 32 -2.57 15.80 6.62
C ALA A 32 -1.72 14.63 7.15
N ASP A 33 -1.04 13.93 6.26
CA ASP A 33 -0.40 12.65 6.57
C ASP A 33 0.73 12.31 5.57
N ARG A 34 1.22 11.07 5.64
CA ARG A 34 2.22 10.53 4.73
C ARG A 34 1.65 9.33 4.01
N LYS A 35 1.97 9.20 2.72
CA LYS A 35 1.61 8.05 1.89
C LYS A 35 2.86 7.30 1.46
N LEU A 36 2.77 5.98 1.38
CA LEU A 36 3.80 5.13 0.81
C LEU A 36 3.47 4.87 -0.66
N VAL A 37 4.37 5.24 -1.57
CA VAL A 37 4.22 5.06 -3.01
C VAL A 37 5.23 4.02 -3.47
N ARG A 38 4.76 2.88 -3.97
CA ARG A 38 5.61 1.75 -4.32
C ARG A 38 5.44 1.38 -5.78
N ARG A 39 6.56 1.11 -6.47
CA ARG A 39 6.52 0.55 -7.82
C ARG A 39 6.01 -0.89 -7.74
N VAL A 40 5.05 -1.20 -8.59
CA VAL A 40 4.47 -2.52 -8.74
C VAL A 40 5.18 -3.23 -9.89
N LEU A 41 5.62 -4.47 -9.63
CA LEU A 41 6.38 -5.29 -10.60
C LEU A 41 5.52 -6.35 -11.31
N PHE A 42 4.20 -6.27 -11.14
CA PHE A 42 3.23 -7.14 -11.78
C PHE A 42 2.22 -6.34 -12.60
N SER A 43 1.43 -7.04 -13.43
CA SER A 43 0.51 -6.40 -14.36
C SER A 43 -0.63 -5.64 -13.66
N PRO A 44 -1.26 -4.65 -14.33
CA PRO A 44 -2.44 -3.96 -13.81
C PRO A 44 -3.58 -4.92 -13.40
N GLU A 45 -3.81 -6.00 -14.16
CA GLU A 45 -4.83 -7.00 -13.85
C GLU A 45 -4.51 -7.75 -12.55
N ARG A 46 -3.23 -8.09 -12.36
CA ARG A 46 -2.79 -8.70 -11.09
C ARG A 46 -2.91 -7.72 -9.93
N LEU A 47 -2.70 -6.42 -10.14
CA LEU A 47 -2.94 -5.40 -9.13
C LEU A 47 -4.42 -5.30 -8.76
N LYS A 48 -5.33 -5.34 -9.73
CA LYS A 48 -6.78 -5.37 -9.49
C LYS A 48 -7.21 -6.61 -8.71
N PHE A 49 -6.66 -7.77 -9.05
CA PHE A 49 -6.90 -9.01 -8.31
C PHE A 49 -6.44 -8.88 -6.85
N VAL A 50 -5.21 -8.40 -6.62
CA VAL A 50 -4.68 -8.19 -5.25
C VAL A 50 -5.51 -7.16 -4.49
N HIS A 51 -5.94 -6.07 -5.14
CA HIS A 51 -6.84 -5.11 -4.54
C HIS A 51 -8.14 -5.76 -4.07
N GLY A 52 -8.82 -6.52 -4.95
CA GLY A 52 -10.03 -7.25 -4.57
C GLY A 52 -9.82 -8.21 -3.39
N ALA A 53 -8.70 -8.93 -3.36
CA ALA A 53 -8.36 -9.81 -2.23
C ALA A 53 -8.14 -9.03 -0.92
N LYS A 54 -7.44 -7.90 -0.96
CA LYS A 54 -7.23 -7.03 0.21
C LYS A 54 -8.53 -6.46 0.73
N GLU A 55 -9.41 -6.02 -0.16
CA GLU A 55 -10.71 -5.46 0.20
C GLU A 55 -11.65 -6.55 0.77
N HIS A 56 -11.61 -7.77 0.22
CA HIS A 56 -12.33 -8.91 0.77
C HIS A 56 -11.89 -9.22 2.21
N LEU A 57 -10.57 -9.34 2.45
CA LEU A 57 -10.01 -9.54 3.79
C LEU A 57 -10.47 -8.43 4.76
N ALA A 58 -10.40 -7.17 4.34
CA ALA A 58 -10.83 -6.04 5.14
C ALA A 58 -12.34 -6.09 5.46
N SER A 59 -13.18 -6.46 4.49
CA SER A 59 -14.62 -6.63 4.70
C SER A 59 -14.96 -7.78 5.66
N ASN A 60 -14.09 -8.77 5.75
CA ASN A 60 -14.18 -9.91 6.67
C ASN A 60 -13.50 -9.64 8.03
N GLY A 61 -13.13 -8.38 8.31
CA GLY A 61 -12.63 -7.96 9.61
C GLY A 61 -11.12 -8.10 9.81
N PHE A 62 -10.35 -8.48 8.79
CA PHE A 62 -8.89 -8.52 8.88
C PHE A 62 -8.29 -7.11 8.75
N THR A 63 -7.70 -6.60 9.84
CA THR A 63 -7.15 -5.23 9.91
C THR A 63 -5.64 -5.16 9.68
N GLY A 64 -4.97 -6.31 9.62
CA GLY A 64 -3.52 -6.43 9.43
C GLY A 64 -3.04 -6.23 7.99
N ILE A 65 -3.88 -5.67 7.11
CA ILE A 65 -3.58 -5.45 5.69
C ILE A 65 -3.50 -3.96 5.36
N ASP A 66 -2.51 -3.58 4.56
CA ASP A 66 -2.46 -2.25 3.94
C ASP A 66 -3.44 -2.18 2.77
N ARG A 67 -4.34 -1.20 2.78
CA ARG A 67 -5.31 -1.00 1.68
C ARG A 67 -4.73 -0.02 0.66
N TYR A 68 -4.97 -0.30 -0.61
CA TYR A 68 -4.59 0.63 -1.67
C TYR A 68 -5.49 1.85 -1.64
N ILE A 69 -4.89 3.03 -1.75
CA ILE A 69 -5.63 4.25 -2.04
C ILE A 69 -6.07 4.13 -3.50
N VAL A 70 -7.36 4.23 -3.73
CA VAL A 70 -7.96 4.19 -5.07
C VAL A 70 -7.95 5.58 -5.68
N SER A 71 -7.68 5.64 -6.99
CA SER A 71 -7.72 6.88 -7.76
C SER A 71 -9.14 7.44 -7.84
N LEU A 72 -9.28 8.67 -8.33
CA LEU A 72 -10.55 9.31 -8.65
C LEU A 72 -11.38 8.50 -9.68
N SER A 73 -10.74 7.61 -10.45
CA SER A 73 -11.40 6.69 -11.38
C SER A 73 -11.68 5.30 -10.78
N GLY A 74 -11.37 5.08 -9.51
CA GLY A 74 -11.57 3.80 -8.83
C GLY A 74 -10.47 2.76 -9.09
N GLU A 75 -9.31 3.17 -9.59
CA GLU A 75 -8.20 2.26 -9.90
C GLU A 75 -7.21 2.16 -8.71
N PRO A 76 -6.72 0.96 -8.33
CA PRO A 76 -5.82 0.77 -7.18
C PRO A 76 -4.35 1.17 -7.45
N GLY A 77 -4.08 1.78 -8.60
CA GLY A 77 -2.76 2.17 -9.04
C GLY A 77 -2.79 3.18 -10.18
N PHE A 78 -1.61 3.64 -10.57
CA PHE A 78 -1.41 4.65 -11.61
C PHE A 78 -0.08 4.44 -12.33
N CYS A 79 0.02 4.92 -13.56
CA CYS A 79 1.24 4.81 -14.35
C CYS A 79 2.07 6.10 -14.26
N HIS A 80 3.39 5.95 -14.16
CA HIS A 80 4.34 7.05 -14.29
C HIS A 80 5.60 6.52 -15.00
N ASN A 81 6.01 7.16 -16.10
CA ASN A 81 7.15 6.73 -16.94
C ASN A 81 7.14 5.21 -17.25
N ASP A 82 6.01 4.73 -17.80
CA ASP A 82 5.78 3.32 -18.17
C ASP A 82 5.91 2.31 -17.01
N CYS A 83 5.94 2.79 -15.77
CA CYS A 83 5.96 1.96 -14.57
C CYS A 83 4.62 2.08 -13.84
N LEU A 84 4.10 0.95 -13.35
CA LEU A 84 2.92 0.91 -12.51
C LEU A 84 3.31 1.19 -11.06
N TYR A 85 2.53 2.03 -10.39
CA TYR A 85 2.66 2.36 -8.98
C TYR A 85 1.35 2.12 -8.25
N ALA A 86 1.46 1.78 -6.97
CA ALA A 86 0.34 1.73 -6.04
C ALA A 86 0.69 2.56 -4.79
N MET A 87 -0.33 3.09 -4.14
CA MET A 87 -0.18 3.96 -2.97
C MET A 87 -0.96 3.41 -1.79
N THR A 88 -0.39 3.52 -0.59
CA THR A 88 -1.04 3.15 0.67
C THR A 88 -0.77 4.21 1.72
N ASP A 89 -1.51 4.16 2.83
CA ASP A 89 -1.17 4.97 3.99
C ASP A 89 0.19 4.55 4.57
N TYR A 90 1.04 5.53 4.87
CA TYR A 90 2.26 5.26 5.61
C TYR A 90 1.91 4.96 7.07
N LYS A 91 2.33 3.79 7.55
CA LYS A 91 2.25 3.43 8.98
C LYS A 91 3.66 3.39 9.55
N GLU A 92 3.85 4.09 10.66
CA GLU A 92 5.09 3.99 11.42
C GLU A 92 5.08 2.68 12.22
N CYS A 93 5.89 1.72 11.78
CA CYS A 93 6.00 0.41 12.40
C CYS A 93 7.44 -0.12 12.31
N ARG A 94 7.73 -1.12 13.15
CA ARG A 94 8.95 -1.94 13.02
C ARG A 94 8.64 -3.24 12.29
N GLU A 95 9.64 -3.78 11.61
CA GLU A 95 9.58 -5.14 11.06
C GLU A 95 9.57 -6.16 12.20
N SER A 96 8.94 -7.32 11.97
CA SER A 96 8.99 -8.45 12.90
C SER A 96 10.42 -9.01 12.97
N CYS A 97 10.86 -9.31 14.18
CA CYS A 97 12.12 -9.99 14.46
C CYS A 97 11.84 -11.48 14.68
N PHE A 98 12.31 -12.36 13.78
CA PHE A 98 12.05 -13.80 13.91
C PHE A 98 12.95 -14.53 14.92
N ASP A 99 13.88 -13.81 15.56
CA ASP A 99 14.63 -14.28 16.73
C ASP A 99 13.91 -13.92 18.05
N ASP A 100 12.80 -13.17 17.99
CA ASP A 100 11.98 -12.80 19.14
C ASP A 100 10.71 -13.68 19.17
N ASP A 101 10.54 -14.46 20.24
CA ASP A 101 9.45 -15.42 20.38
C ASP A 101 8.05 -14.76 20.31
N GLU A 102 7.91 -13.55 20.84
CA GLU A 102 6.65 -12.81 20.84
C GLU A 102 6.26 -12.33 19.43
N ASP A 103 7.24 -11.90 18.65
CA ASP A 103 7.03 -11.56 17.24
C ASP A 103 6.66 -12.76 16.39
N VAL A 104 7.32 -13.90 16.61
CA VAL A 104 7.00 -15.16 15.92
C VAL A 104 5.56 -15.58 16.23
N LYS A 105 5.17 -15.51 17.51
CA LYS A 105 3.81 -15.82 17.94
C LYS A 105 2.78 -14.90 17.28
N LYS A 106 2.99 -13.58 17.30
CA LYS A 106 2.09 -12.61 16.67
C LYS A 106 2.00 -12.79 15.16
N ALA A 107 3.11 -13.11 14.49
CA ALA A 107 3.12 -13.40 13.06
C ALA A 107 2.27 -14.65 12.74
N ALA A 108 2.38 -15.71 13.56
CA ALA A 108 1.57 -16.91 13.41
C ALA A 108 0.07 -16.65 13.66
N GLU A 109 -0.27 -15.87 14.70
CA GLU A 109 -1.65 -15.45 14.98
C GLU A 109 -2.24 -14.63 13.82
N ALA A 110 -1.49 -13.64 13.33
CA ALA A 110 -1.90 -12.81 12.19
C ALA A 110 -2.11 -13.64 10.91
N LEU A 111 -1.27 -14.64 10.65
CA LEU A 111 -1.43 -15.53 9.51
C LEU A 111 -2.69 -16.41 9.65
N ALA A 112 -2.98 -16.90 10.86
CA ALA A 112 -4.20 -17.67 11.12
C ALA A 112 -5.47 -16.80 10.97
N ASP A 113 -5.42 -15.56 11.43
CA ASP A 113 -6.51 -14.59 11.25
C ASP A 113 -6.73 -14.26 9.77
N LEU A 114 -5.65 -14.08 9.00
CA LEU A 114 -5.72 -13.87 7.55
C LEU A 114 -6.40 -15.05 6.86
N HIS A 115 -6.00 -16.28 7.15
CA HIS A 115 -6.64 -17.47 6.56
C HIS A 115 -8.13 -17.54 6.89
N ARG A 116 -8.52 -17.27 8.15
CA ARG A 116 -9.93 -17.23 8.56
C ARG A 116 -10.74 -16.17 7.81
N ALA A 117 -10.15 -15.01 7.56
CA ALA A 117 -10.81 -13.91 6.83
C ALA A 117 -10.81 -14.09 5.30
N SER A 118 -10.02 -15.04 4.77
CA SER A 118 -9.90 -15.30 3.33
C SER A 118 -10.93 -16.30 2.77
N ALA A 119 -11.67 -16.97 3.66
CA ALA A 119 -12.60 -18.05 3.34
C ALA A 119 -13.94 -17.57 2.76
#